data_AF-A0A1Y3B108-F1
#
_entry.id   AF-A0A1Y3B108-F1
#
_cell.length_a   1.000
_cell.length_b   1.000
_cell.length_c   1.000
_cell.angle_alpha   90.00
_cell.angle_beta   90.00
_cell.angle_gamma   90.00
#
_symmetry.space_group_name_H-M   'P 1'
#
loop_
_entity.id
_entity.type
_entity.pdbx_description
1 polymer ?
#
loop_
_entity_poly.entity_id
_entity_poly.type
_entity_poly.pdbx_seq_one_letter_code
_entity_poly.pdbx_strand_id
1 'polypeptide(L)'
;MGRRMKSTKSGKYINPTDQARKEARKRELKKNKKQRLIVRKAVLKGKDPYQIISDMERLDKMEYDFYNPPSLNEKVLKDKRRKLKETWDRLLRLYVKEDKDRYMELKRMEGDYDVKRNELVKQYEAVKSAHEVN
;
A
#
# COMPACT_ATOMS: atom_id res chain seq x y z
N MET A 1 24.21 23.75 -37.39
CA MET A 1 23.28 23.93 -36.25
C MET A 1 23.92 23.39 -34.96
N GLY A 2 24.52 24.27 -34.14
CA GLY A 2 25.33 23.88 -32.98
C GLY A 2 24.50 23.44 -31.76
N ARG A 3 24.89 22.34 -31.11
CA ARG A 3 24.31 21.89 -29.84
C ARG A 3 24.48 23.00 -28.78
N ARG A 4 23.36 23.52 -28.28
CA ARG A 4 23.34 24.51 -27.17
C ARG A 4 24.11 23.96 -25.96
N MET A 5 25.24 24.59 -25.62
CA MET A 5 26.10 24.15 -24.52
C MET A 5 25.40 24.38 -23.17
N LYS A 6 25.49 23.39 -22.28
CA LYS A 6 24.81 23.42 -20.97
C LYS A 6 25.68 24.16 -19.96
N SER A 7 25.13 25.19 -19.31
CA SER A 7 25.76 25.93 -18.23
C SER A 7 25.34 25.39 -16.84
N THR A 8 26.11 25.74 -15.80
CA THR A 8 25.74 25.50 -14.41
C THR A 8 24.60 26.43 -13.98
N LYS A 9 24.03 26.20 -12.78
CA LYS A 9 23.05 27.11 -12.18
C LYS A 9 23.55 28.55 -12.01
N SER A 10 24.87 28.76 -11.92
CA SER A 10 25.52 30.07 -11.84
C SER A 10 25.93 30.64 -13.20
N GLY A 11 25.48 30.03 -14.31
CA GLY A 11 25.81 30.46 -15.66
C GLY A 11 27.22 30.05 -16.14
N LYS A 12 28.06 29.48 -15.27
CA LYS A 12 29.41 29.02 -15.64
C LYS A 12 29.35 27.84 -16.60
N TYR A 13 30.29 27.79 -17.52
CA TYR A 13 30.43 26.68 -18.47
C TYR A 13 30.66 25.34 -17.74
N ILE A 14 29.99 24.27 -18.17
CA ILE A 14 30.26 22.92 -17.67
C ILE A 14 31.33 22.29 -18.54
N ASN A 15 32.38 21.74 -17.91
CA ASN A 15 33.43 20.99 -18.60
C ASN A 15 32.81 19.84 -19.41
N PRO A 16 33.19 19.64 -20.70
CA PRO A 16 32.70 18.56 -21.55
C PRO A 16 32.76 17.17 -20.88
N THR A 17 33.82 16.88 -20.12
CA THR A 17 33.97 15.61 -19.38
C THR A 17 32.92 15.48 -18.28
N ASP A 18 32.65 16.54 -17.53
CA ASP A 18 31.61 16.55 -16.50
C ASP A 18 30.20 16.51 -17.10
N GLN A 19 30.01 17.09 -18.29
CA GLN A 19 28.77 16.94 -19.04
C GLN A 19 28.54 15.47 -19.42
N ALA A 20 29.56 14.79 -19.95
CA ALA A 20 29.48 13.37 -20.30
C ALA A 20 29.18 12.50 -19.07
N ARG A 21 29.85 12.73 -17.93
CA ARG A 21 29.58 12.04 -16.66
C ARG A 21 28.14 12.27 -16.18
N LYS A 22 27.65 13.51 -16.21
CA LYS A 22 26.28 13.84 -15.80
C LYS A 22 25.25 13.15 -16.71
N GLU A 23 25.51 13.09 -18.01
CA GLU A 23 24.63 12.40 -18.96
C GLU A 23 24.64 10.89 -18.72
N ALA A 24 25.80 10.28 -18.45
CA ALA A 24 25.92 8.87 -18.06
C ALA A 24 25.15 8.58 -16.76
N ARG A 25 25.38 9.37 -15.70
CA ARG A 25 24.64 9.27 -14.43
C ARG A 25 23.14 9.40 -14.61
N LYS A 26 22.67 10.31 -15.47
CA LYS A 26 21.24 10.45 -15.77
C LYS A 26 20.67 9.20 -16.44
N ARG A 27 21.41 8.56 -17.35
CA ARG A 27 21.00 7.29 -17.98
C ARG A 27 20.94 6.17 -16.95
N GLU A 28 21.95 6.06 -16.09
CA GLU A 28 22.00 5.08 -15.01
C GLU A 28 20.85 5.25 -14.01
N LEU A 29 20.60 6.47 -13.54
CA LEU A 29 19.47 6.77 -12.64
C LEU A 29 18.12 6.38 -13.26
N LYS A 30 17.96 6.53 -14.58
CA LYS A 30 16.76 6.06 -15.29
C LYS A 30 16.67 4.53 -15.30
N LYS A 31 17.77 3.81 -15.54
CA LYS A 31 17.81 2.34 -15.44
C LYS A 31 17.46 1.87 -14.03
N ASN A 32 18.06 2.46 -13.00
CA ASN A 32 17.80 2.14 -11.60
C ASN A 32 16.34 2.45 -11.20
N LYS A 33 15.75 3.53 -11.75
CA LYS A 33 14.32 3.82 -11.55
C LYS A 33 13.44 2.73 -12.17
N LYS A 34 13.74 2.28 -13.40
CA LYS A 34 13.01 1.18 -14.04
C LYS A 34 13.13 -0.13 -13.27
N GLN A 35 14.33 -0.49 -12.85
CA GLN A 35 14.57 -1.70 -12.06
C GLN A 35 13.79 -1.66 -10.73
N ARG A 36 13.82 -0.53 -10.02
CA ARG A 36 13.02 -0.36 -8.79
C ARG A 36 11.52 -0.53 -9.02
N LEU A 37 10.98 -0.05 -10.15
CA LEU A 37 9.57 -0.25 -10.48
C LEU A 37 9.25 -1.73 -10.75
N ILE A 38 10.11 -2.43 -11.48
CA ILE A 38 9.98 -3.88 -11.74
C ILE A 38 10.01 -4.65 -10.43
N VAL A 39 11.01 -4.40 -9.57
CA VAL A 39 11.14 -5.05 -8.27
C VAL A 39 9.93 -4.75 -7.38
N ARG A 40 9.46 -3.49 -7.31
CA ARG A 40 8.25 -3.14 -6.54
C ARG A 40 7.02 -3.89 -7.03
N LYS A 41 6.86 -4.04 -8.35
CA LYS A 41 5.75 -4.79 -8.94
C LYS A 41 5.84 -6.28 -8.59
N ALA A 42 7.03 -6.88 -8.70
CA ALA A 42 7.25 -8.28 -8.35
C ALA A 42 7.02 -8.57 -6.86
N VAL A 43 7.54 -7.71 -5.97
CA VAL A 43 7.30 -7.79 -4.52
C VAL A 43 5.81 -7.71 -4.20
N LEU A 44 5.08 -6.84 -4.90
CA LEU A 44 3.63 -6.74 -4.73
C LEU A 44 2.90 -8.00 -5.19
N LYS A 45 3.27 -8.58 -6.35
CA LYS A 45 2.71 -9.85 -6.83
C LYS A 45 2.96 -11.03 -5.90
N GLY A 46 4.11 -11.04 -5.23
CA GLY A 46 4.48 -12.10 -4.28
C GLY A 46 3.78 -12.00 -2.93
N LYS A 47 2.96 -10.96 -2.68
CA LYS A 47 2.13 -10.91 -1.48
C LYS A 47 0.91 -11.81 -1.64
N ASP A 48 0.62 -12.56 -0.59
CA ASP A 48 -0.60 -13.35 -0.50
C ASP A 48 -1.80 -12.45 -0.11
N PRO A 49 -2.83 -12.35 -0.97
CA PRO A 49 -4.05 -11.61 -0.65
C PRO A 49 -4.81 -12.19 0.55
N TYR A 50 -4.83 -13.53 0.70
CA TYR A 50 -5.54 -14.19 1.80
C TYR A 50 -4.95 -13.80 3.15
N GLN A 51 -3.62 -13.79 3.26
CA GLN A 51 -2.94 -13.31 4.45
C GLN A 51 -3.28 -11.85 4.79
N ILE A 52 -3.36 -10.95 3.79
CA ILE A 52 -3.69 -9.54 4.04
C ILE A 52 -5.09 -9.38 4.63
N ILE A 53 -6.08 -10.10 4.08
CA ILE A 53 -7.45 -10.09 4.60
C ILE A 53 -7.49 -10.68 6.01
N SER A 54 -6.84 -11.83 6.22
CA SER A 54 -6.75 -12.46 7.55
C SER A 54 -6.11 -11.54 8.59
N ASP A 55 -5.07 -10.80 8.23
CA ASP A 55 -4.41 -9.84 9.13
C ASP A 55 -5.34 -8.67 9.46
N MET A 56 -6.14 -8.18 8.50
CA MET A 56 -7.15 -7.15 8.75
C MET A 56 -8.27 -7.67 9.66
N GLU A 57 -8.82 -8.85 9.39
CA GLU A 57 -9.84 -9.50 10.23
C GLU A 57 -9.33 -9.70 11.66
N ARG A 58 -8.06 -10.08 11.84
CA ARG A 58 -7.45 -10.21 13.17
C ARG A 58 -7.38 -8.88 13.92
N LEU A 59 -7.09 -7.78 13.23
CA LEU A 59 -7.10 -6.45 13.84
C LEU A 59 -8.52 -6.02 14.22
N ASP A 60 -9.52 -6.28 13.37
CA ASP A 60 -10.92 -5.98 13.66
C ASP A 60 -11.42 -6.78 14.87
N LYS A 61 -11.15 -8.08 14.92
CA LYS A 61 -11.52 -8.92 16.08
C LYS A 61 -10.89 -8.40 17.37
N MET A 62 -9.66 -7.90 17.33
CA MET A 62 -8.99 -7.35 18.51
C MET A 62 -9.50 -5.96 18.90
N GLU A 63 -10.00 -5.16 17.95
CA GLU A 63 -10.59 -3.85 18.23
C GLU A 63 -12.02 -3.98 18.78
N TYR A 64 -12.79 -4.94 18.27
CA TYR A 64 -14.20 -5.16 18.59
C TYR A 64 -14.42 -6.33 19.55
N ASP A 65 -13.41 -6.70 20.34
CA ASP A 65 -13.59 -7.61 21.48
C ASP A 65 -14.03 -6.80 22.70
N PHE A 66 -15.26 -7.04 23.16
CA PHE A 66 -15.80 -6.36 24.35
C PHE A 66 -15.23 -6.93 25.65
N TYR A 67 -14.97 -8.23 25.69
CA TYR A 67 -14.56 -8.93 26.92
C TYR A 67 -13.06 -8.79 27.18
N ASN A 68 -12.26 -8.69 26.11
CA ASN A 68 -10.82 -8.57 26.23
C ASN A 68 -10.37 -7.20 25.73
N PRO A 69 -9.72 -6.37 26.57
CA PRO A 69 -9.21 -5.09 26.14
C PRO A 69 -8.14 -5.28 25.04
N PRO A 70 -8.12 -4.41 24.00
CA PRO A 70 -7.15 -4.52 22.93
C PRO A 70 -5.72 -4.43 23.47
N SER A 71 -4.86 -5.38 23.07
CA SER A 71 -3.43 -5.36 23.46
C SER A 71 -2.64 -4.19 22.85
N LEU A 72 -3.19 -3.52 21.84
CA LEU A 72 -2.58 -2.39 21.13
C LEU A 72 -3.44 -1.14 21.29
N ASN A 73 -2.76 0.02 21.33
CA ASN A 73 -3.42 1.32 21.27
C ASN A 73 -4.23 1.47 19.98
N GLU A 74 -5.43 2.05 20.08
CA GLU A 74 -6.33 2.38 18.97
C GLU A 74 -5.62 3.04 17.78
N LYS A 75 -4.71 3.99 18.02
CA LYS A 75 -3.94 4.64 16.95
C LYS A 75 -3.09 3.64 16.17
N VAL A 76 -2.48 2.69 16.86
CA VAL A 76 -1.65 1.64 16.26
C VAL A 76 -2.50 0.66 15.45
N LEU A 77 -3.70 0.31 15.94
CA LEU A 77 -4.66 -0.53 15.21
C LEU A 77 -5.08 0.12 13.90
N LYS A 78 -5.51 1.39 13.97
CA LYS A 78 -5.90 2.17 12.80
C LYS A 78 -4.75 2.30 11.78
N ASP A 79 -3.53 2.55 12.25
CA ASP A 79 -2.36 2.64 11.38
C ASP A 79 -1.98 1.32 10.72
N LYS A 80 -2.04 0.20 11.45
CA LYS A 80 -1.80 -1.13 10.89
C LYS A 80 -2.87 -1.50 9.85
N ARG A 81 -4.16 -1.32 10.17
CA ARG A 81 -5.28 -1.55 9.24
C ARG A 81 -5.13 -0.70 7.98
N ARG A 82 -4.82 0.59 8.11
CA ARG A 82 -4.59 1.50 6.98
C ARG A 82 -3.49 0.98 6.06
N LYS A 83 -2.34 0.55 6.60
CA LYS A 83 -1.23 0.02 5.80
C LYS A 83 -1.59 -1.28 5.06
N LEU A 84 -2.39 -2.15 5.68
CA LEU A 84 -2.92 -3.35 5.03
C LEU A 84 -3.88 -2.98 3.89
N LYS A 85 -4.81 -2.05 4.13
CA LYS A 85 -5.77 -1.57 3.11
C LYS A 85 -5.06 -0.86 1.95
N GLU A 86 -4.03 -0.05 2.20
CA GLU A 86 -3.19 0.52 1.14
C GLU A 86 -2.46 -0.54 0.31
N THR A 87 -2.05 -1.64 0.94
CA THR A 87 -1.40 -2.76 0.25
C THR A 87 -2.41 -3.50 -0.63
N TRP A 88 -3.61 -3.71 -0.11
CA TRP A 88 -4.75 -4.28 -0.82
C TRP A 88 -5.15 -3.46 -2.04
N ASP A 89 -5.31 -2.13 -1.89
CA ASP A 89 -5.63 -1.22 -2.99
C ASP A 89 -4.59 -1.27 -4.12
N ARG A 90 -3.31 -1.41 -3.76
CA ARG A 90 -2.23 -1.57 -4.75
C ARG A 90 -2.33 -2.91 -5.48
N LEU A 91 -2.68 -4.00 -4.79
CA LEU A 91 -2.93 -5.31 -5.42
C LEU A 91 -4.12 -5.26 -6.37
N LEU A 92 -5.24 -4.64 -5.96
CA LEU A 92 -6.40 -4.45 -6.83
C LEU A 92 -6.01 -3.68 -8.09
N ARG A 93 -5.37 -2.52 -7.96
CA ARG A 93 -4.92 -1.70 -9.11
C ARG A 93 -3.95 -2.43 -10.04
N LEU A 94 -3.15 -3.35 -9.50
CA LEU A 94 -2.25 -4.18 -10.28
C LEU A 94 -3.05 -5.17 -11.13
N TYR A 95 -3.95 -5.94 -10.52
CA TYR A 95 -4.70 -6.98 -11.21
C TYR A 95 -5.80 -6.44 -12.13
N VAL A 96 -6.41 -5.27 -11.85
CA VAL A 96 -7.31 -4.60 -12.82
C VAL A 96 -6.70 -4.49 -14.22
N LYS A 97 -5.38 -4.29 -14.29
CA LYS A 97 -4.65 -4.10 -15.55
C LYS A 97 -4.08 -5.39 -16.14
N GLU A 98 -3.87 -6.41 -15.33
CA GLU A 98 -3.14 -7.62 -15.73
C GLU A 98 -4.02 -8.86 -15.85
N ASP A 99 -4.99 -9.01 -14.95
CA ASP A 99 -5.82 -10.21 -14.83
C ASP A 99 -7.17 -9.82 -14.21
N LYS A 100 -8.20 -9.78 -15.07
CA LYS A 100 -9.55 -9.38 -14.67
C LYS A 100 -10.19 -10.40 -13.74
N ASP A 101 -9.94 -11.70 -13.92
CA ASP A 101 -10.56 -12.75 -13.12
C ASP A 101 -10.02 -12.71 -11.70
N ARG A 102 -8.70 -12.58 -11.57
CA ARG A 102 -8.07 -12.39 -10.26
C ARG A 102 -8.50 -11.08 -9.59
N TYR A 103 -8.71 -10.01 -10.35
CA TYR A 103 -9.29 -8.79 -9.80
C TYR A 103 -10.71 -9.02 -9.24
N MET A 104 -11.56 -9.75 -9.97
CA MET A 104 -12.93 -10.04 -9.52
C MET A 104 -12.95 -10.90 -8.25
N GLU A 105 -12.04 -11.88 -8.14
CA GLU A 105 -11.83 -12.68 -6.92
C GLU A 105 -11.46 -11.78 -5.73
N LEU A 106 -10.46 -10.92 -5.91
CA LEU A 106 -10.05 -9.97 -4.86
C LEU A 106 -11.19 -9.01 -4.48
N LYS A 107 -11.96 -8.51 -5.45
CA LYS A 107 -13.12 -7.66 -5.13
C LYS A 107 -14.20 -8.40 -4.33
N ARG A 108 -14.40 -9.69 -4.57
CA ARG A 108 -15.31 -10.52 -3.77
C ARG A 108 -14.79 -10.65 -2.34
N MET A 109 -13.51 -10.98 -2.16
CA MET A 109 -12.90 -11.08 -0.84
C MET A 109 -12.98 -9.76 -0.05
N GLU A 110 -12.81 -8.63 -0.72
CA GLU A 110 -12.98 -7.31 -0.10
C GLU A 110 -14.42 -7.10 0.38
N GLY A 111 -15.41 -7.48 -0.43
CA GLY A 111 -16.82 -7.41 -0.06
C GLY A 111 -17.15 -8.30 1.15
N ASP A 112 -16.68 -9.55 1.14
CA ASP A 112 -16.88 -10.49 2.25
C ASP A 112 -16.25 -9.98 3.55
N TYR A 113 -15.05 -9.38 3.46
CA TYR A 113 -14.39 -8.73 4.59
C TYR A 113 -15.21 -7.55 5.13
N ASP A 114 -15.69 -6.65 4.26
CA ASP A 114 -16.47 -5.49 4.68
C ASP A 114 -17.80 -5.90 5.35
N VAL A 115 -18.46 -6.97 4.87
CA VAL A 115 -19.66 -7.55 5.50
C VAL A 115 -19.33 -8.05 6.91
N LYS A 116 -18.30 -8.90 7.08
CA LYS A 116 -17.89 -9.42 8.39
C LYS A 116 -17.52 -8.30 9.37
N ARG A 117 -16.81 -7.28 8.89
CA ARG A 117 -16.42 -6.13 9.72
C ARG A 117 -17.64 -5.36 10.20
N ASN A 118 -18.63 -5.12 9.34
CA ASN A 118 -19.87 -4.45 9.72
C ASN A 118 -20.68 -5.27 10.73
N GLU A 119 -20.69 -6.59 10.61
CA GLU A 119 -21.32 -7.48 11.60
C GLU A 119 -20.62 -7.39 12.97
N LEU A 120 -19.28 -7.42 12.99
CA LEU A 120 -18.50 -7.27 14.23
C LEU A 120 -18.78 -5.94 14.93
N VAL A 121 -18.83 -4.84 14.17
CA VAL A 121 -19.14 -3.51 14.72
C VAL A 121 -20.53 -3.51 15.36
N LYS A 122 -21.54 -4.02 14.66
CA LYS A 122 -22.92 -4.09 15.17
C LYS A 122 -23.02 -4.93 16.44
N GLN A 123 -22.34 -6.08 16.48
CA GLN A 123 -22.30 -6.94 17.66
C GLN A 123 -21.65 -6.24 18.85
N TYR A 124 -20.51 -5.59 18.62
CA TYR A 124 -19.81 -4.83 19.65
C TYR A 124 -20.66 -3.69 20.21
N GLU A 125 -21.31 -2.91 19.34
CA GLU A 125 -22.22 -1.84 19.75
C GLU A 125 -23.42 -2.37 20.56
N ALA A 126 -24.05 -3.45 20.11
CA ALA A 126 -25.16 -4.07 20.81
C ALA A 126 -24.78 -4.56 22.22
N VAL A 127 -23.64 -5.24 22.35
CA VAL A 127 -23.13 -5.72 23.65
C VAL A 127 -22.80 -4.54 24.56
N LYS A 128 -22.13 -3.52 24.03
CA LYS A 128 -21.78 -2.32 24.77
C LYS A 128 -23.03 -1.61 25.31
N SER A 129 -24.04 -1.38 24.46
CA SER A 129 -25.29 -0.75 24.87
C SER A 129 -26.07 -1.58 25.89
N ALA A 130 -26.08 -2.92 25.76
CA ALA A 130 -26.74 -3.78 26.75
C ALA A 130 -26.06 -3.76 28.12
N HIS A 131 -24.75 -3.51 28.17
CA HIS A 131 -24.00 -3.37 29.42
C HIS A 131 -24.15 -1.99 30.04
N GLU A 132 -24.27 -0.93 29.24
CA GLU A 132 -24.46 0.45 29.73
C GLU A 132 -25.87 0.71 30.32
N VAL A 133 -26.86 -0.10 29.96
CA VAL A 133 -28.27 0.02 30.41
C VAL A 133 -28.55 -0.77 31.69
N ASN A 134 -27.67 -1.68 32.11
CA ASN A 134 -27.73 -2.38 33.40
C ASN A 134 -26.89 -1.68 34.47
#